data_AF-A0AAV2YNW0-F1
#
_entry.id   AF-A0AAV2YNW0-F1
#
_cell.length_a   1.000
_cell.length_b   1.000
_cell.length_c   1.000
_cell.angle_alpha   90.00
_cell.angle_beta   90.00
_cell.angle_gamma   90.00
#
_symmetry.space_group_name_H-M   'P 1'
#
loop_
_entity.id
_entity.type
_entity.pdbx_description
1 polymer ?
#
loop_
_entity_poly.entity_id
_entity_poly.type
_entity_poly.pdbx_seq_one_letter_code
_entity_poly.pdbx_strand_id
1 'polypeptide(L)'
;MATEGGGDDLYAGIDLSATTPKTDAAAVDEKAAGDTIGAVADRKRASSPPRKTEEPNAKRRALDSLDLNATIDKLKNHMLVDKKFAKASKLFCTLMSEKLTAKTAPAFLSALVEMIDAQRDVWSGKKEFVTLVDAVAAREELLSQEERQTLQDWKFLAHDHAQLFTDDTFQFVKAAKVVKARLEAVDEQSEPGIRKRELELVMPLLRTLFAKHTTAWAKAMVETVLQLATRKRLLFTDAQREEVDKWTKAIHERRHAPAIGRSAASEARRNTISHEEQLSSATGVKVGRSNHPLFNKDA
;
A
#
# COMPACT_ATOMS: atom_id res chain seq x y z
N MET A 1 -54.60 9.32 -48.27
CA MET A 1 -55.43 9.31 -47.06
C MET A 1 -55.17 8.00 -46.34
N ALA A 2 -54.35 8.03 -45.29
CA ALA A 2 -54.12 6.92 -44.37
C ALA A 2 -53.69 7.49 -43.02
N THR A 3 -54.62 7.44 -42.08
CA THR A 3 -54.52 7.57 -40.61
C THR A 3 -55.57 6.55 -40.12
N GLU A 4 -55.46 5.75 -39.07
CA GLU A 4 -54.88 5.84 -37.72
C GLU A 4 -54.54 4.38 -37.32
N GLY A 5 -53.61 4.06 -36.40
CA GLY A 5 -53.64 4.37 -34.97
C GLY A 5 -53.88 3.07 -34.18
N GLY A 6 -52.80 2.46 -33.68
CA GLY A 6 -52.86 1.28 -32.81
C GLY A 6 -51.75 1.39 -31.77
N GLY A 7 -52.15 1.71 -30.53
CA GLY A 7 -51.28 1.71 -29.36
C GLY A 7 -51.25 0.32 -28.76
N ASP A 8 -50.05 -0.24 -28.61
CA ASP A 8 -49.82 -1.48 -27.86
C ASP A 8 -49.19 -1.16 -26.50
N ASP A 9 -49.87 -1.70 -25.49
CA ASP A 9 -49.70 -1.54 -24.07
C ASP A 9 -48.59 -2.49 -23.57
N LEU A 10 -47.43 -1.92 -23.24
CA LEU A 10 -46.19 -2.65 -22.93
C LEU A 10 -46.09 -3.13 -21.48
N TYR A 11 -47.17 -3.08 -20.69
CA TYR A 11 -47.17 -3.41 -19.26
C TYR A 11 -48.28 -4.37 -18.79
N ALA A 12 -48.93 -5.09 -19.70
CA ALA A 12 -49.83 -6.18 -19.31
C ALA A 12 -49.02 -7.45 -18.96
N GLY A 13 -48.62 -7.61 -17.68
CA GLY A 13 -48.27 -8.95 -17.18
C GLY A 13 -47.14 -9.09 -16.17
N ILE A 14 -47.12 -8.32 -15.08
CA ILE A 14 -46.40 -8.74 -13.87
C ILE A 14 -47.36 -8.70 -12.69
N ASP A 15 -47.85 -9.90 -12.35
CA ASP A 15 -48.66 -10.19 -11.18
C ASP A 15 -47.73 -10.62 -10.04
N LEU A 16 -47.72 -9.87 -8.92
CA LEU A 16 -47.02 -10.22 -7.68
C LEU A 16 -47.93 -9.88 -6.49
N SER A 17 -48.91 -10.73 -6.26
CA SER A 17 -49.45 -11.04 -4.93
C SER A 17 -48.49 -12.01 -4.20
N ALA A 18 -48.41 -12.20 -2.88
CA ALA A 18 -48.84 -11.52 -1.66
C ALA A 18 -48.22 -12.29 -0.46
N THR A 19 -47.71 -11.57 0.56
CA THR A 19 -47.98 -11.80 2.01
C THR A 19 -47.36 -12.99 2.80
N THR A 20 -46.27 -12.71 3.55
CA THR A 20 -45.93 -13.04 5.00
C THR A 20 -45.76 -14.52 5.47
N PRO A 21 -45.25 -14.86 6.70
CA PRO A 21 -44.94 -14.04 7.87
C PRO A 21 -43.62 -14.33 8.65
N LYS A 22 -43.48 -13.46 9.65
CA LYS A 22 -42.53 -13.30 10.76
C LYS A 22 -42.71 -14.39 11.84
N THR A 23 -41.62 -14.82 12.50
CA THR A 23 -41.67 -15.50 13.81
C THR A 23 -40.53 -15.02 14.71
N ASP A 24 -40.92 -14.40 15.83
CA ASP A 24 -40.16 -14.16 17.06
C ASP A 24 -40.52 -15.24 18.10
N ALA A 25 -39.53 -15.70 18.89
CA ALA A 25 -39.64 -16.20 20.29
C ALA A 25 -38.19 -16.52 20.76
N ALA A 26 -37.58 -15.87 21.78
CA ALA A 26 -37.84 -15.88 23.24
C ALA A 26 -37.87 -17.31 23.84
N ALA A 27 -37.20 -17.71 24.93
CA ALA A 27 -36.36 -17.05 25.94
C ALA A 27 -35.80 -18.10 26.96
N VAL A 28 -34.96 -17.64 27.92
CA VAL A 28 -34.69 -18.15 29.31
C VAL A 28 -33.80 -19.44 29.41
N ASP A 29 -32.81 -19.65 30.29
CA ASP A 29 -32.52 -19.38 31.73
C ASP A 29 -30.97 -19.49 31.92
N GLU A 30 -30.22 -18.60 32.57
CA GLU A 30 -30.01 -18.30 34.01
C GLU A 30 -29.27 -19.38 34.86
N LYS A 31 -28.32 -18.90 35.68
CA LYS A 31 -27.62 -19.48 36.86
C LYS A 31 -26.42 -20.42 36.59
N ALA A 32 -25.32 -20.38 37.36
CA ALA A 32 -24.90 -19.58 38.53
C ALA A 32 -23.36 -19.76 38.69
N ALA A 33 -22.64 -18.70 39.05
CA ALA A 33 -21.96 -18.49 40.34
C ALA A 33 -20.81 -19.46 40.70
N GLY A 34 -19.66 -18.89 41.07
CA GLY A 34 -18.57 -19.66 41.70
C GLY A 34 -17.24 -18.92 41.81
N ASP A 35 -17.27 -17.74 42.41
CA ASP A 35 -16.10 -17.01 42.92
C ASP A 35 -15.44 -17.79 44.09
N THR A 36 -14.11 -17.91 44.14
CA THR A 36 -13.36 -17.88 45.41
C THR A 36 -11.84 -17.77 45.24
N ILE A 37 -11.32 -16.73 45.86
CA ILE A 37 -9.92 -16.44 46.18
C ILE A 37 -9.51 -17.19 47.48
N GLY A 38 -8.24 -17.57 47.61
CA GLY A 38 -7.58 -17.91 48.90
C GLY A 38 -6.35 -18.82 48.71
N ALA A 39 -5.11 -18.33 48.71
CA ALA A 39 -4.28 -17.88 49.83
C ALA A 39 -3.60 -19.01 50.65
N VAL A 40 -2.27 -19.12 50.44
CA VAL A 40 -1.15 -19.29 51.40
C VAL A 40 -1.12 -20.51 52.36
N ALA A 41 -0.01 -21.29 52.29
CA ALA A 41 0.95 -21.54 53.39
C ALA A 41 1.58 -22.96 53.40
N ASP A 42 2.88 -23.00 53.13
CA ASP A 42 3.95 -23.56 53.99
C ASP A 42 3.83 -24.96 54.64
N ARG A 43 4.72 -25.90 54.24
CA ARG A 43 5.46 -26.82 55.15
C ARG A 43 6.59 -27.60 54.45
N LYS A 44 7.83 -27.21 54.78
CA LYS A 44 9.01 -28.04 55.16
C LYS A 44 8.92 -29.57 54.94
N ARG A 45 9.90 -30.19 54.26
CA ARG A 45 11.20 -30.65 54.82
C ARG A 45 11.89 -31.71 53.92
N ALA A 46 13.16 -31.42 53.62
CA ALA A 46 14.30 -32.23 53.19
C ALA A 46 14.18 -33.77 53.02
N SER A 47 14.70 -34.27 51.89
CA SER A 47 15.83 -35.22 51.86
C SER A 47 16.36 -35.42 50.43
N SER A 48 17.67 -35.20 50.23
CA SER A 48 18.48 -35.74 49.13
C SER A 48 19.58 -36.61 49.76
N PRO A 49 20.42 -37.40 49.04
CA PRO A 49 20.40 -37.93 47.65
C PRO A 49 20.65 -39.49 47.64
N PRO A 50 20.95 -40.22 46.53
CA PRO A 50 22.17 -40.06 45.72
C PRO A 50 22.01 -40.21 44.19
N ARG A 51 22.73 -39.32 43.49
CA ARG A 51 23.57 -39.52 42.29
C ARG A 51 23.43 -40.86 41.53
N LYS A 52 22.87 -40.81 40.32
CA LYS A 52 23.31 -41.65 39.20
C LYS A 52 23.70 -40.75 38.02
N THR A 53 24.96 -40.93 37.64
CA THR A 53 25.64 -40.45 36.46
C THR A 53 24.95 -41.02 35.23
N GLU A 54 24.52 -40.17 34.29
CA GLU A 54 24.30 -40.58 32.89
C GLU A 54 24.35 -39.33 31.99
N GLU A 55 25.46 -39.26 31.26
CA GLU A 55 25.73 -38.68 29.96
C GLU A 55 25.09 -37.33 29.53
N PRO A 56 25.92 -36.35 29.11
CA PRO A 56 25.43 -35.15 28.44
C PRO A 56 24.89 -35.51 27.05
N ASN A 57 23.57 -35.50 26.96
CA ASN A 57 22.76 -35.68 25.75
C ASN A 57 23.36 -34.96 24.54
N ALA A 58 23.83 -35.77 23.59
CA ALA A 58 24.46 -35.42 22.33
C ALA A 58 23.50 -34.75 21.32
N LYS A 59 22.82 -33.66 21.72
CA LYS A 59 21.96 -32.83 20.84
C LYS A 59 22.62 -31.53 20.34
N ARG A 60 23.94 -31.40 20.50
CA ARG A 60 24.74 -30.29 19.96
C ARG A 60 25.71 -30.72 18.84
N ARG A 61 25.40 -31.80 18.12
CA ARG A 61 26.21 -32.25 16.97
C ARG A 61 25.36 -32.32 15.72
N ALA A 62 25.30 -31.19 14.99
CA ALA A 62 25.09 -31.10 13.53
C ALA A 62 24.85 -29.63 13.08
N LEU A 63 25.56 -28.65 13.64
CA LEU A 63 25.48 -27.27 13.15
C LEU A 63 26.68 -26.85 12.30
N ASP A 64 27.63 -27.75 12.11
CA ASP A 64 28.79 -27.56 11.25
C ASP A 64 28.62 -28.41 9.99
N SER A 65 28.67 -27.74 8.84
CA SER A 65 28.43 -28.22 7.46
C SER A 65 26.99 -28.23 6.94
N LEU A 66 26.13 -27.32 7.40
CA LEU A 66 25.03 -26.89 6.53
C LEU A 66 25.64 -26.12 5.36
N ASP A 67 25.55 -26.69 4.16
CA ASP A 67 25.91 -25.98 2.93
C ASP A 67 25.05 -24.71 2.85
N LEU A 68 25.73 -23.57 2.90
CA LEU A 68 25.11 -22.26 2.91
C LEU A 68 24.25 -22.07 1.66
N ASN A 69 24.77 -22.48 0.50
CA ASN A 69 24.08 -22.29 -0.78
C ASN A 69 22.82 -23.16 -0.87
N ALA A 70 22.92 -24.45 -0.49
CA ALA A 70 21.74 -25.32 -0.41
C ALA A 70 20.67 -24.80 0.58
N THR A 71 21.10 -24.17 1.67
CA THR A 71 20.19 -23.57 2.66
C THR A 71 19.51 -22.32 2.09
N ILE A 72 20.26 -21.45 1.42
CA ILE A 72 19.74 -20.27 0.71
C ILE A 72 18.71 -20.71 -0.34
N ASP A 73 19.03 -21.71 -1.17
CA ASP A 73 18.12 -22.20 -2.22
C ASP A 73 16.84 -22.82 -1.65
N LYS A 74 16.96 -23.57 -0.55
CA LYS A 74 15.78 -24.14 0.13
C LYS A 74 14.89 -23.04 0.71
N LEU A 75 15.47 -22.03 1.34
CA LEU A 75 14.72 -20.89 1.86
C LEU A 75 14.10 -20.07 0.74
N LYS A 76 14.83 -19.83 -0.35
CA LYS A 76 14.34 -19.18 -1.58
C LYS A 76 13.06 -19.84 -2.07
N ASN A 77 13.08 -21.15 -2.27
CA ASN A 77 11.91 -21.91 -2.74
C ASN A 77 10.73 -21.86 -1.75
N HIS A 78 11.00 -21.80 -0.44
CA HIS A 78 9.94 -21.63 0.55
C HIS A 78 9.38 -20.21 0.60
N MET A 79 10.19 -19.21 0.28
CA MET A 79 9.74 -17.82 0.24
C MET A 79 8.84 -17.56 -0.96
N LEU A 80 9.09 -18.20 -2.10
CA LEU A 80 8.20 -18.16 -3.28
C LEU A 80 6.79 -18.72 -3.02
N VAL A 81 6.56 -19.40 -1.90
CA VAL A 81 5.24 -19.89 -1.49
C VAL A 81 4.64 -18.95 -0.44
N ASP A 82 3.58 -18.22 -0.80
CA ASP A 82 2.93 -17.21 0.07
C ASP A 82 2.65 -17.68 1.50
N LYS A 83 2.09 -18.89 1.64
CA LYS A 83 1.76 -19.46 2.96
C LYS A 83 2.98 -19.72 3.83
N LYS A 84 4.15 -19.89 3.22
CA LYS A 84 5.43 -20.18 3.90
C LYS A 84 6.33 -18.95 3.97
N PHE A 85 6.04 -17.91 3.19
CA PHE A 85 6.84 -16.70 3.08
C PHE A 85 7.19 -16.10 4.44
N ALA A 86 6.21 -15.85 5.31
CA ALA A 86 6.46 -15.18 6.60
C ALA A 86 7.39 -15.95 7.55
N LYS A 87 7.40 -17.29 7.49
CA LYS A 87 8.33 -18.11 8.29
C LYS A 87 9.70 -18.19 7.63
N ALA A 88 9.73 -18.38 6.31
CA ALA A 88 10.96 -18.51 5.55
C ALA A 88 11.75 -17.18 5.51
N SER A 89 11.09 -16.03 5.39
CA SER A 89 11.70 -14.71 5.44
C SER A 89 12.40 -14.44 6.77
N LYS A 90 11.77 -14.79 7.89
CA LYS A 90 12.38 -14.67 9.23
C LYS A 90 13.65 -15.52 9.33
N LEU A 91 13.59 -16.78 8.90
CA LEU A 91 14.77 -17.66 8.90
C LEU A 91 15.88 -17.14 7.99
N PHE A 92 15.50 -16.59 6.83
CA PHE A 92 16.43 -15.96 5.90
C PHE A 92 17.11 -14.73 6.50
N CYS A 93 16.36 -13.85 7.20
CA CYS A 93 16.93 -12.71 7.91
C CYS A 93 17.89 -13.14 9.03
N THR A 94 17.56 -14.20 9.78
CA THR A 94 18.47 -14.76 10.79
C THR A 94 19.75 -15.27 10.14
N LEU A 95 19.63 -16.04 9.04
CA LEU A 95 20.77 -16.56 8.31
C LEU A 95 21.66 -15.44 7.74
N MET A 96 21.07 -14.39 7.17
CA MET A 96 21.81 -13.20 6.74
C MET A 96 22.52 -12.52 7.91
N SER A 97 21.83 -12.35 9.05
CA SER A 97 22.43 -11.68 10.22
C SER A 97 23.68 -12.40 10.73
N GLU A 98 23.71 -13.72 10.63
CA GLU A 98 24.82 -14.58 11.09
C GLU A 98 25.92 -14.80 10.04
N LYS A 99 25.55 -14.91 8.76
CA LYS A 99 26.43 -15.43 7.70
C LYS A 99 26.68 -14.45 6.56
N LEU A 100 26.09 -13.25 6.56
CA LEU A 100 26.35 -12.24 5.54
C LEU A 100 27.72 -11.59 5.76
N THR A 101 28.61 -11.83 4.81
CA THR A 101 29.97 -11.29 4.72
C THR A 101 30.22 -10.86 3.30
N ALA A 102 31.30 -10.11 3.02
CA ALA A 102 31.65 -9.72 1.65
C ALA A 102 31.79 -10.92 0.69
N LYS A 103 32.17 -12.11 1.18
CA LYS A 103 32.30 -13.33 0.37
C LYS A 103 30.97 -14.01 0.07
N THR A 104 30.00 -13.90 0.98
CA THR A 104 28.71 -14.60 0.89
C THR A 104 27.60 -13.70 0.38
N ALA A 105 27.79 -12.37 0.40
CA ALA A 105 26.82 -11.38 -0.07
C ALA A 105 26.29 -11.66 -1.50
N PRO A 106 27.12 -12.02 -2.50
CA PRO A 106 26.61 -12.29 -3.84
C PRO A 106 25.56 -13.40 -3.89
N ALA A 107 25.73 -14.47 -3.09
CA ALA A 107 24.78 -15.58 -3.04
C ALA A 107 23.43 -15.17 -2.43
N PHE A 108 23.46 -14.40 -1.34
CA PHE A 108 22.24 -13.87 -0.72
C PHE A 108 21.52 -12.88 -1.64
N LEU A 109 22.27 -11.97 -2.27
CA LEU A 109 21.70 -10.93 -3.12
C LEU A 109 21.14 -11.51 -4.41
N SER A 110 21.83 -12.45 -5.05
CA SER A 110 21.31 -13.16 -6.23
C SER A 110 20.00 -13.87 -5.91
N ALA A 111 19.92 -14.58 -4.78
CA ALA A 111 18.70 -15.23 -4.35
C ALA A 111 17.56 -14.23 -4.11
N LEU A 112 17.85 -13.09 -3.48
CA LEU A 112 16.87 -12.03 -3.27
C LEU A 112 16.39 -11.38 -4.57
N VAL A 113 17.29 -11.12 -5.52
CA VAL A 113 16.93 -10.58 -6.85
C VAL A 113 15.95 -11.52 -7.54
N GLU A 114 16.30 -12.82 -7.65
CA GLU A 114 15.43 -13.82 -8.29
C GLU A 114 14.04 -13.89 -7.64
N MET A 115 14.01 -13.86 -6.30
CA MET A 115 12.78 -13.93 -5.54
C MET A 115 11.92 -12.70 -5.70
N ILE A 116 12.52 -11.51 -5.63
CA ILE A 116 11.82 -10.24 -5.74
C ILE A 116 11.31 -10.09 -7.17
N ASP A 117 12.10 -10.42 -8.19
CA ASP A 117 11.63 -10.37 -9.58
C ASP A 117 10.43 -11.31 -9.82
N ALA A 118 10.43 -12.48 -9.18
CA ALA A 118 9.33 -13.44 -9.30
C ALA A 118 8.06 -13.04 -8.51
N GLN A 119 8.20 -12.34 -7.38
CA GLN A 119 7.10 -12.09 -6.43
C GLN A 119 6.88 -10.61 -6.09
N ARG A 120 7.47 -9.68 -6.84
CA ARG A 120 7.43 -8.23 -6.55
C ARG A 120 6.01 -7.72 -6.35
N ASP A 121 5.08 -8.06 -7.24
CA ASP A 121 3.70 -7.58 -7.20
C ASP A 121 2.96 -8.09 -5.96
N VAL A 122 3.36 -9.26 -5.46
CA VAL A 122 2.74 -9.92 -4.31
C VAL A 122 3.36 -9.45 -2.99
N TRP A 123 4.64 -9.09 -2.96
CA TRP A 123 5.36 -8.74 -1.74
C TRP A 123 5.43 -7.25 -1.47
N SER A 124 5.30 -6.43 -2.50
CA SER A 124 5.44 -4.98 -2.37
C SER A 124 4.47 -4.42 -1.31
N GLY A 125 5.01 -3.63 -0.38
CA GLY A 125 4.29 -3.10 0.78
C GLY A 125 4.00 -4.08 1.93
N LYS A 126 4.35 -5.37 1.84
CA LYS A 126 4.19 -6.33 2.95
C LYS A 126 5.24 -6.10 4.05
N LYS A 127 4.83 -6.25 5.31
CA LYS A 127 5.70 -6.06 6.49
C LYS A 127 6.91 -7.00 6.49
N GLU A 128 6.73 -8.24 6.07
CA GLU A 128 7.81 -9.23 5.98
C GLU A 128 8.85 -8.81 4.93
N PHE A 129 8.41 -8.20 3.83
CA PHE A 129 9.31 -7.69 2.81
C PHE A 129 10.09 -6.46 3.31
N VAL A 130 9.42 -5.54 4.01
CA VAL A 130 10.08 -4.43 4.72
C VAL A 130 11.19 -4.93 5.65
N THR A 131 10.88 -5.93 6.49
CA THR A 131 11.85 -6.51 7.44
C THR A 131 13.06 -7.11 6.72
N LEU A 132 12.84 -7.73 5.56
CA LEU A 132 13.90 -8.31 4.76
C LEU A 132 14.81 -7.23 4.14
N VAL A 133 14.21 -6.18 3.60
CA VAL A 133 14.94 -5.04 3.04
C VAL A 133 15.74 -4.33 4.13
N ASP A 134 15.19 -4.18 5.33
CA ASP A 134 15.90 -3.60 6.48
C ASP A 134 17.10 -4.45 6.91
N ALA A 135 16.98 -5.77 6.87
CA ALA A 135 18.08 -6.67 7.19
C ALA A 135 19.26 -6.53 6.20
N VAL A 136 18.96 -6.31 4.91
CA VAL A 136 19.99 -6.01 3.90
C VAL A 136 20.54 -4.61 4.08
N ALA A 137 19.69 -3.61 4.34
CA ALA A 137 20.09 -2.22 4.54
C ALA A 137 21.00 -2.01 5.75
N ALA A 138 20.82 -2.80 6.82
CA ALA A 138 21.72 -2.81 7.98
C ALA A 138 23.16 -3.20 7.62
N ARG A 139 23.39 -3.72 6.41
CA ARG A 139 24.67 -4.18 5.89
C ARG A 139 25.03 -3.51 4.56
N GLU A 140 24.46 -2.34 4.29
CA GLU A 140 24.65 -1.56 3.06
C GLU A 140 26.13 -1.25 2.75
N GLU A 141 26.98 -1.17 3.78
CA GLU A 141 28.43 -0.99 3.65
C GLU A 141 29.12 -2.13 2.90
N LEU A 142 28.58 -3.34 2.97
CA LEU A 142 29.11 -4.53 2.28
C LEU A 142 28.70 -4.60 0.80
N LEU A 143 27.80 -3.72 0.36
CA LEU A 143 27.23 -3.72 -0.98
C LEU A 143 28.05 -2.84 -1.93
N SER A 144 28.23 -3.32 -3.16
CA SER A 144 28.73 -2.55 -4.30
C SER A 144 27.74 -1.45 -4.70
N GLN A 145 28.18 -0.53 -5.57
CA GLN A 145 27.34 0.57 -6.04
C GLN A 145 26.05 0.08 -6.76
N GLU A 146 26.16 -0.98 -7.56
CA GLU A 146 25.01 -1.55 -8.28
C GLU A 146 24.01 -2.24 -7.32
N GLU A 147 24.53 -2.95 -6.32
CA GLU A 147 23.71 -3.58 -5.29
C GLU A 147 23.02 -2.54 -4.40
N ARG A 148 23.68 -1.41 -4.12
CA ARG A 148 23.06 -0.27 -3.43
C ARG A 148 21.92 0.31 -4.22
N GLN A 149 22.06 0.48 -5.54
CA GLN A 149 20.96 0.94 -6.38
C GLN A 149 19.78 -0.04 -6.33
N THR A 150 20.07 -1.34 -6.39
CA THR A 150 19.05 -2.40 -6.25
C THR A 150 18.37 -2.36 -4.88
N LEU A 151 19.12 -2.13 -3.80
CA LEU A 151 18.57 -1.91 -2.47
C LEU A 151 17.67 -0.67 -2.41
N GLN A 152 17.99 0.41 -3.12
CA GLN A 152 17.10 1.58 -3.19
C GLN A 152 15.78 1.27 -3.90
N ASP A 153 15.82 0.47 -4.97
CA ASP A 153 14.59 -0.01 -5.64
C ASP A 153 13.76 -0.90 -4.70
N TRP A 154 14.41 -1.75 -3.91
CA TRP A 154 13.72 -2.55 -2.90
C TRP A 154 13.14 -1.72 -1.76
N LYS A 155 13.86 -0.68 -1.30
CA LYS A 155 13.33 0.29 -0.31
C LYS A 155 12.08 0.98 -0.87
N PHE A 156 12.09 1.36 -2.14
CA PHE A 156 10.92 1.94 -2.81
C PHE A 156 9.72 0.96 -2.84
N LEU A 157 9.94 -0.29 -3.24
CA LEU A 157 8.89 -1.31 -3.27
C LEU A 157 8.41 -1.76 -1.89
N ALA A 158 9.27 -1.70 -0.86
CA ALA A 158 8.95 -2.16 0.48
C ALA A 158 8.39 -1.02 1.35
N HIS A 159 9.21 0.00 1.61
CA HIS A 159 8.90 1.08 2.55
C HIS A 159 7.92 2.08 1.98
N ASP A 160 8.20 2.65 0.80
CA ASP A 160 7.33 3.68 0.22
C ASP A 160 5.97 3.08 -0.15
N HIS A 161 5.95 1.86 -0.69
CA HIS A 161 4.68 1.18 -0.94
C HIS A 161 3.92 0.86 0.36
N ALA A 162 4.59 0.40 1.43
CA ALA A 162 3.92 0.15 2.72
C ALA A 162 3.23 1.42 3.25
N GLN A 163 3.86 2.59 3.10
CA GLN A 163 3.30 3.87 3.52
C GLN A 163 2.04 4.28 2.75
N LEU A 164 1.83 3.78 1.52
CA LEU A 164 0.61 4.04 0.74
C LEU A 164 -0.62 3.28 1.29
N PHE A 165 -0.43 2.26 2.12
CA PHE A 165 -1.53 1.55 2.78
C PHE A 165 -2.00 2.21 4.07
N THR A 166 -1.25 3.20 4.58
CA THR A 166 -1.58 3.90 5.82
C THR A 166 -2.76 4.86 5.64
N ASP A 167 -3.43 5.17 6.76
CA ASP A 167 -4.43 6.24 6.83
C ASP A 167 -3.86 7.55 7.41
N ASP A 168 -2.55 7.55 7.73
CA ASP A 168 -1.82 8.75 8.11
C ASP A 168 -1.57 9.60 6.85
N THR A 169 -2.27 10.73 6.76
CA THR A 169 -2.21 11.63 5.60
C THR A 169 -0.78 12.11 5.32
N PHE A 170 0.03 12.34 6.35
CA PHE A 170 1.40 12.81 6.18
C PHE A 170 2.29 11.72 5.58
N GLN A 171 2.22 10.50 6.11
CA GLN A 171 2.99 9.36 5.62
C GLN A 171 2.59 9.00 4.18
N PHE A 172 1.28 8.93 3.92
CA PHE A 172 0.76 8.68 2.58
C PHE A 172 1.24 9.73 1.57
N VAL A 173 1.11 11.02 1.90
CA VAL A 173 1.54 12.11 1.01
C VAL A 173 3.04 12.09 0.78
N LYS A 174 3.84 11.77 1.80
CA LYS A 174 5.29 11.62 1.68
C LYS A 174 5.64 10.52 0.67
N ALA A 175 5.07 9.33 0.83
CA ALA A 175 5.29 8.22 -0.09
C ALA A 175 4.80 8.51 -1.52
N ALA A 176 3.61 9.09 -1.67
CA ALA A 176 3.08 9.48 -2.97
C ALA A 176 3.96 10.51 -3.70
N LYS A 177 4.61 11.43 -2.97
CA LYS A 177 5.61 12.35 -3.54
C LYS A 177 6.86 11.62 -4.03
N VAL A 178 7.30 10.56 -3.35
CA VAL A 178 8.42 9.73 -3.82
C VAL A 178 8.04 9.01 -5.12
N VAL A 179 6.84 8.42 -5.19
CA VAL A 179 6.32 7.82 -6.44
C VAL A 179 6.26 8.83 -7.56
N LYS A 180 5.75 10.04 -7.27
CA LYS A 180 5.71 11.14 -8.22
C LYS A 180 7.11 11.47 -8.75
N ALA A 181 8.09 11.67 -7.86
CA ALA A 181 9.44 12.04 -8.23
C ALA A 181 10.14 10.97 -9.09
N ARG A 182 9.98 9.68 -8.75
CA ARG A 182 10.45 8.56 -9.58
C ARG A 182 9.84 8.62 -10.97
N LEU A 183 8.52 8.79 -11.06
CA LEU A 183 7.83 8.89 -12.35
C LEU A 183 8.23 10.13 -13.15
N GLU A 184 8.52 11.27 -12.48
CA GLU A 184 9.04 12.48 -13.13
C GLU A 184 10.44 12.27 -13.72
N ALA A 185 11.29 11.49 -13.06
CA ALA A 185 12.64 11.18 -13.51
C ALA A 185 12.71 10.25 -14.74
N VAL A 186 11.64 9.48 -15.02
CA VAL A 186 11.58 8.61 -16.22
C VAL A 186 11.39 9.46 -17.48
N ASP A 187 12.38 9.50 -18.35
CA ASP A 187 12.36 10.33 -19.57
C ASP A 187 12.40 9.51 -20.87
N GLU A 188 11.97 10.14 -21.97
CA GLU A 188 12.07 9.62 -23.35
C GLU A 188 13.51 9.45 -23.81
N GLN A 189 14.46 10.14 -23.19
CA GLN A 189 15.89 10.04 -23.50
C GLN A 189 16.60 8.93 -22.71
N SER A 190 15.96 8.39 -21.66
CA SER A 190 16.55 7.29 -20.88
C SER A 190 16.62 6.02 -21.72
N GLU A 191 17.70 5.24 -21.55
CA GLU A 191 17.85 3.92 -22.16
C GLU A 191 16.58 3.08 -21.98
N PRO A 192 16.09 2.39 -23.03
CA PRO A 192 14.79 1.71 -23.01
C PRO A 192 14.71 0.64 -21.91
N GLY A 193 15.83 -0.03 -21.60
CA GLY A 193 15.90 -1.01 -20.51
C GLY A 193 15.73 -0.37 -19.12
N ILE A 194 16.40 0.76 -18.88
CA ILE A 194 16.29 1.51 -17.61
C ILE A 194 14.87 2.04 -17.45
N ARG A 195 14.33 2.65 -18.51
CA ARG A 195 12.95 3.15 -18.54
C ARG A 195 11.95 2.06 -18.21
N LYS A 196 12.06 0.90 -18.87
CA LYS A 196 11.17 -0.24 -18.63
C LYS A 196 11.25 -0.70 -17.17
N ARG A 197 12.46 -0.86 -16.61
CA ARG A 197 12.66 -1.22 -15.20
C ARG A 197 11.99 -0.22 -14.25
N GLU A 198 12.22 1.07 -14.45
CA GLU A 198 11.62 2.12 -13.59
C GLU A 198 10.09 2.11 -13.64
N LEU A 199 9.50 1.98 -14.82
CA LEU A 199 8.05 1.92 -14.95
C LEU A 199 7.47 0.66 -14.31
N GLU A 200 8.14 -0.48 -14.47
CA GLU A 200 7.77 -1.73 -13.79
C GLU A 200 7.82 -1.62 -12.25
N LEU A 201 8.80 -0.88 -11.70
CA LEU A 201 8.89 -0.61 -10.26
C LEU A 201 7.74 0.30 -9.77
N VAL A 202 7.35 1.27 -10.58
CA VAL A 202 6.33 2.27 -10.21
C VAL A 202 4.90 1.73 -10.31
N MET A 203 4.63 0.79 -11.22
CA MET A 203 3.27 0.30 -11.50
C MET A 203 2.51 -0.26 -10.28
N PRO A 204 3.09 -1.11 -9.40
CA PRO A 204 2.39 -1.59 -8.20
C PRO A 204 1.95 -0.44 -7.28
N LEU A 205 2.78 0.60 -7.15
CA LEU A 205 2.48 1.76 -6.31
C LEU A 205 1.39 2.64 -6.95
N LEU A 206 1.35 2.76 -8.28
CA LEU A 206 0.26 3.44 -8.99
C LEU A 206 -1.07 2.72 -8.81
N ARG A 207 -1.09 1.39 -8.84
CA ARG A 207 -2.30 0.58 -8.56
C ARG A 207 -2.84 0.87 -7.16
N THR A 208 -1.96 0.93 -6.16
CA THR A 208 -2.34 1.25 -4.77
C THR A 208 -2.81 2.70 -4.61
N LEU A 209 -2.13 3.66 -5.26
CA LEU A 209 -2.60 5.05 -5.31
C LEU A 209 -4.00 5.15 -5.92
N PHE A 210 -4.22 4.47 -7.06
CA PHE A 210 -5.53 4.43 -7.69
C PHE A 210 -6.58 3.78 -6.78
N ALA A 211 -6.27 2.71 -6.03
CA ALA A 211 -7.21 2.13 -5.07
C ALA A 211 -7.70 3.16 -4.01
N LYS A 212 -6.86 4.15 -3.67
CA LYS A 212 -7.20 5.23 -2.73
C LYS A 212 -7.83 6.47 -3.39
N HIS A 213 -8.06 6.50 -4.71
CA HIS A 213 -8.58 7.69 -5.43
C HIS A 213 -9.97 8.18 -4.99
N THR A 214 -10.77 7.31 -4.36
CA THR A 214 -12.09 7.66 -3.82
C THR A 214 -12.02 8.41 -2.49
N THR A 215 -10.91 8.27 -1.76
CA THR A 215 -10.69 8.77 -0.41
C THR A 215 -10.46 10.28 -0.41
N ALA A 216 -11.30 11.04 0.30
CA ALA A 216 -11.31 12.50 0.24
C ALA A 216 -9.96 13.15 0.60
N TRP A 217 -9.31 12.68 1.67
CA TRP A 217 -8.02 13.23 2.12
C TRP A 217 -6.85 12.87 1.19
N ALA A 218 -6.91 11.75 0.45
CA ALA A 218 -5.86 11.30 -0.47
C ALA A 218 -6.03 11.84 -1.90
N LYS A 219 -7.26 12.23 -2.27
CA LYS A 219 -7.69 12.49 -3.64
C LYS A 219 -6.78 13.44 -4.42
N ALA A 220 -6.44 14.60 -3.85
CA ALA A 220 -5.65 15.62 -4.55
C ALA A 220 -4.26 15.10 -4.94
N MET A 221 -3.60 14.36 -4.04
CA MET A 221 -2.29 13.78 -4.30
C MET A 221 -2.38 12.65 -5.32
N VAL A 222 -3.34 11.73 -5.18
CA VAL A 222 -3.56 10.63 -6.13
C VAL A 222 -3.83 11.15 -7.54
N GLU A 223 -4.72 12.13 -7.69
CA GLU A 223 -5.02 12.73 -8.99
C GLU A 223 -3.80 13.42 -9.61
N THR A 224 -2.94 14.03 -8.80
CA THR A 224 -1.69 14.66 -9.26
C THR A 224 -0.73 13.63 -9.85
N VAL A 225 -0.52 12.50 -9.17
CA VAL A 225 0.36 11.43 -9.64
C VAL A 225 -0.21 10.72 -10.87
N LEU A 226 -1.51 10.44 -10.90
CA LEU A 226 -2.14 9.76 -12.02
C LEU A 226 -2.24 10.65 -13.28
N GLN A 227 -2.41 11.96 -13.13
CA GLN A 227 -2.31 12.90 -14.25
C GLN A 227 -0.91 12.87 -14.87
N LEU A 228 0.15 12.78 -14.04
CA LEU A 228 1.51 12.63 -14.54
C LEU A 228 1.68 11.31 -15.31
N ALA A 229 1.18 10.20 -14.77
CA ALA A 229 1.19 8.91 -15.47
C ALA A 229 0.46 8.97 -16.83
N THR A 230 -0.68 9.66 -16.87
CA THR A 230 -1.46 9.88 -18.10
C THR A 230 -0.66 10.66 -19.15
N ARG A 231 0.06 11.71 -18.74
CA ARG A 231 0.91 12.50 -19.64
C ARG A 231 2.05 11.66 -20.20
N LYS A 232 2.62 10.78 -19.37
CA LYS A 232 3.71 9.87 -19.74
C LYS A 232 3.23 8.53 -20.31
N ARG A 233 1.94 8.37 -20.66
CA ARG A 233 1.35 7.07 -21.07
C ARG A 233 2.05 6.38 -22.25
N LEU A 234 2.73 7.14 -23.10
CA LEU A 234 3.46 6.60 -24.26
C LEU A 234 4.77 5.91 -23.85
N LEU A 235 5.30 6.21 -22.67
CA LEU A 235 6.50 5.56 -22.13
C LEU A 235 6.22 4.16 -21.58
N PHE A 236 4.97 3.89 -21.20
CA PHE A 236 4.52 2.61 -20.66
C PHE A 236 4.42 1.55 -21.76
N THR A 237 4.57 0.29 -21.35
CA THR A 237 4.26 -0.86 -22.21
C THR A 237 2.76 -0.87 -22.55
N ASP A 238 2.35 -1.56 -23.61
CA ASP A 238 0.94 -1.53 -24.05
C ASP A 238 -0.01 -2.05 -22.94
N ALA A 239 0.37 -3.11 -22.23
CA ALA A 239 -0.41 -3.63 -21.09
C ALA A 239 -0.52 -2.60 -19.95
N GLN A 240 0.56 -1.88 -19.63
CA GLN A 240 0.54 -0.85 -18.59
C GLN A 240 -0.25 0.39 -19.04
N ARG A 241 -0.18 0.74 -20.33
CA ARG A 241 -0.91 1.86 -20.93
C ARG A 241 -2.42 1.64 -20.83
N GLU A 242 -2.90 0.43 -21.11
CA GLU A 242 -4.31 0.06 -20.93
C GLU A 242 -4.77 0.27 -19.49
N GLU A 243 -3.96 -0.09 -18.49
CA GLU A 243 -4.26 0.16 -17.07
C GLU A 243 -4.34 1.68 -16.78
N VAL A 244 -3.38 2.46 -17.26
CA VAL A 244 -3.35 3.93 -17.06
C VAL A 244 -4.55 4.61 -17.74
N ASP A 245 -4.91 4.18 -18.95
CA ASP A 245 -6.06 4.73 -19.68
C ASP A 245 -7.38 4.38 -18.97
N LYS A 246 -7.50 3.17 -18.41
CA LYS A 246 -8.63 2.77 -17.56
C LYS A 246 -8.75 3.67 -16.32
N TRP A 247 -7.64 3.94 -15.63
CA TRP A 247 -7.64 4.84 -14.46
C TRP A 247 -8.03 6.27 -14.84
N THR A 248 -7.50 6.76 -15.97
CA THR A 248 -7.80 8.09 -16.51
C THR A 248 -9.29 8.24 -16.80
N LYS A 249 -9.89 7.25 -17.47
CA LYS A 249 -11.31 7.21 -17.77
C LYS A 249 -12.15 7.19 -16.49
N ALA A 250 -11.82 6.35 -15.51
CA ALA A 250 -12.55 6.28 -14.24
C ALA A 250 -12.52 7.62 -13.46
N ILE A 251 -11.38 8.31 -13.45
CA ILE A 251 -11.25 9.63 -12.80
C ILE A 251 -12.07 10.69 -13.55
N HIS A 252 -12.02 10.66 -14.89
CA HIS A 252 -12.78 11.59 -15.73
C HIS A 252 -14.29 11.39 -15.57
N GLU A 253 -14.78 10.14 -15.68
CA GLU A 253 -16.19 9.79 -15.49
C GLU A 253 -16.71 10.26 -14.14
N ARG A 254 -15.96 10.08 -13.05
CA ARG A 254 -16.38 10.58 -11.73
C ARG A 254 -16.49 12.11 -11.67
N ARG A 255 -15.59 12.83 -12.35
CA ARG A 255 -15.63 14.31 -12.40
C ARG A 255 -16.84 14.81 -13.18
N HIS A 256 -17.21 14.12 -14.26
CA HIS A 256 -18.31 14.48 -15.15
C HIS A 256 -19.64 13.77 -14.84
N ALA A 257 -19.68 12.83 -13.89
CA ALA A 257 -20.89 12.15 -13.46
C ALA A 257 -21.93 13.18 -12.97
N PRO A 258 -23.18 13.14 -13.48
CA PRO A 258 -24.26 14.03 -13.07
C PRO A 258 -24.48 14.02 -11.55
N ALA A 259 -24.81 15.18 -10.97
CA ALA A 259 -24.99 15.37 -9.53
C ALA A 259 -26.06 14.43 -8.91
N ILE A 260 -26.93 13.84 -9.73
CA ILE A 260 -28.02 12.94 -9.32
C ILE A 260 -27.53 11.68 -8.58
N GLY A 261 -26.28 11.24 -8.80
CA GLY A 261 -25.67 10.13 -8.06
C GLY A 261 -24.74 10.54 -6.90
N ARG A 262 -24.57 11.84 -6.65
CA ARG A 262 -23.73 12.36 -5.58
C ARG A 262 -24.63 12.57 -4.36
N SER A 263 -24.53 11.70 -3.36
CA SER A 263 -25.26 11.84 -2.09
C SER A 263 -25.25 13.31 -1.63
N ALA A 264 -26.42 13.85 -1.27
CA ALA A 264 -26.63 15.27 -0.89
C ALA A 264 -25.61 15.78 0.14
N ALA A 265 -25.06 14.90 0.98
CA ALA A 265 -24.00 15.21 1.94
C ALA A 265 -22.66 15.64 1.30
N SER A 266 -22.38 15.22 0.06
CA SER A 266 -21.16 15.59 -0.69
C SER A 266 -21.28 16.93 -1.42
N GLU A 267 -22.50 17.32 -1.78
CA GLU A 267 -22.79 18.58 -2.48
C GLU A 267 -22.80 19.77 -1.51
N ALA A 268 -23.30 19.57 -0.29
CA ALA A 268 -23.29 20.59 0.77
C ALA A 268 -21.89 21.11 1.12
N ARG A 269 -20.83 20.29 0.98
CA ARG A 269 -19.45 20.68 1.29
C ARG A 269 -18.78 21.58 0.24
N ARG A 270 -19.33 21.64 -0.98
CA ARG A 270 -18.83 22.56 -2.02
C ARG A 270 -19.51 23.92 -1.97
N ASN A 271 -20.78 23.98 -1.59
CA ASN A 271 -21.53 25.23 -1.53
C ASN A 271 -21.14 26.15 -0.37
N THR A 272 -20.40 25.69 0.65
CA THR A 272 -19.95 26.57 1.73
C THR A 272 -18.81 27.52 1.32
N ILE A 273 -18.00 27.15 0.33
CA ILE A 273 -16.87 28.01 -0.12
C ILE A 273 -17.34 29.04 -1.15
N SER A 274 -18.33 28.70 -2.00
CA SER A 274 -18.81 29.62 -3.04
C SER A 274 -19.61 30.81 -2.48
N HIS A 275 -20.21 30.69 -1.31
CA HIS A 275 -21.01 31.78 -0.73
C HIS A 275 -20.16 32.86 -0.05
N GLU A 276 -18.96 32.52 0.44
CA GLU A 276 -18.07 33.45 1.14
C GLU A 276 -17.25 34.32 0.15
N GLU A 277 -16.87 33.77 -1.02
CA GLU A 277 -16.27 34.52 -2.13
C GLU A 277 -17.29 35.41 -2.89
N GLN A 278 -18.57 35.03 -2.91
CA GLN A 278 -19.63 35.87 -3.48
C GLN A 278 -20.07 37.01 -2.55
N LEU A 279 -19.97 36.85 -1.23
CA LEU A 279 -20.23 37.94 -0.27
C LEU A 279 -19.08 38.96 -0.22
N SER A 280 -17.84 38.55 -0.49
CA SER A 280 -16.68 39.45 -0.51
C SER A 280 -16.52 40.23 -1.83
N SER A 281 -17.22 39.86 -2.90
CA SER A 281 -17.26 40.62 -4.16
C SER A 281 -18.43 41.60 -4.27
N ALA A 282 -19.31 41.69 -3.27
CA ALA A 282 -20.49 42.56 -3.27
C ALA A 282 -20.38 43.82 -2.38
N THR A 283 -19.25 44.05 -1.70
CA THR A 283 -18.98 45.33 -1.00
C THR A 283 -17.89 46.10 -1.72
N GLY A 284 -18.28 46.86 -2.75
CA GLY A 284 -17.44 47.86 -3.38
C GLY A 284 -17.11 48.99 -2.40
N VAL A 285 -16.01 48.83 -1.66
CA VAL A 285 -15.35 49.95 -0.97
C VAL A 285 -14.29 50.49 -1.92
N LYS A 286 -14.62 51.62 -2.56
CA LYS A 286 -13.75 52.40 -3.42
C LYS A 286 -12.70 53.10 -2.55
N VAL A 287 -11.64 52.40 -2.16
CA VAL A 287 -10.49 53.01 -1.47
C VAL A 287 -9.64 53.73 -2.51
N GLY A 288 -9.39 55.00 -2.23
CA GLY A 288 -8.84 55.99 -3.16
C GLY A 288 -7.45 55.67 -3.70
N ARG A 289 -7.23 56.25 -4.88
CA ARG A 289 -5.94 56.44 -5.55
C ARG A 289 -4.83 56.81 -4.55
N SER A 290 -3.75 56.04 -4.61
CA SER A 290 -2.47 56.29 -3.97
C SER A 290 -1.90 57.63 -4.45
N ASN A 291 -1.80 58.62 -3.56
CA ASN A 291 -0.93 59.79 -3.75
C ASN A 291 0.50 59.37 -3.42
N HIS A 292 1.28 59.02 -4.44
CA HIS A 292 2.72 58.77 -4.30
C HIS A 292 3.48 60.10 -4.42
N PRO A 293 4.33 60.50 -3.46
CA PRO A 293 4.99 61.82 -3.43
C PRO A 293 6.19 61.95 -4.41
N LEU A 294 6.21 61.20 -5.52
CA LEU A 294 7.31 61.28 -6.52
C LEU A 294 6.91 61.91 -7.86
N PHE A 295 5.66 62.38 -8.00
CA PHE A 295 5.16 62.94 -9.28
C PHE A 295 4.81 64.44 -9.23
N ASN A 296 5.27 65.19 -8.23
CA ASN A 296 5.30 66.66 -8.34
C ASN A 296 6.65 67.10 -8.90
N LYS A 297 6.70 67.26 -10.22
CA LYS A 297 7.65 68.16 -10.88
C LYS A 297 6.87 69.17 -11.70
N ASP A 298 7.44 70.36 -11.73
CA ASP A 298 7.20 71.50 -12.62
C ASP A 298 6.16 72.55 -12.14
N ALA A 299 6.65 73.53 -11.38
CA ALA A 299 6.68 74.96 -11.76
C ALA A 299 7.27 75.80 -10.62
#